data_AF-A0A1G2YFF9-F1
#
_entry.id   AF-A0A1G2YFF9-F1
#
_cell.length_a   1.000
_cell.length_b   1.000
_cell.length_c   1.000
_cell.angle_alpha   90.00
_cell.angle_beta   90.00
_cell.angle_gamma   90.00
#
_symmetry.space_group_name_H-M   'P 1'
#
loop_
_entity.id
_entity.type
_entity.pdbx_description
1 polymer ?
#
loop_
_entity_poly.entity_id
_entity_poly.type
_entity_poly.pdbx_seq_one_letter_code
_entity_poly.pdbx_strand_id
1 'polypeptide(L)'
;MADEGRSDLVSTTDCLEAVSVLKAWKNFFFVMILICLVVLQVSFWIVDANLVEPNSVPAEQKQDGAGFATTAEAGLINLAATVEKAGDANAPAPAAADVNAPAKKRGIEINEVLHFEHIAWVIRVFNFVLILSLLMYCLSILFAVKVSLVGRLGGINHIMRAFFLSLVILVLAMPWQNVFGSVVTGWVFTPSQLVALKAKVDQNHTVIMLALYYLRFAGLWAIILGLAILAQLRTNRWSKATMRRLGVL
;
A
#
# COMPACT_ATOMS: atom_id res chain seq x y z
N MET A 1 38.37 -2.28 -40.07
CA MET A 1 36.99 -2.62 -40.48
C MET A 1 36.48 -3.96 -39.94
N ALA A 2 37.32 -4.99 -39.71
CA ALA A 2 36.84 -6.26 -39.11
C ALA A 2 36.62 -6.20 -37.57
N ASP A 3 37.24 -5.24 -36.88
CA ASP A 3 37.21 -5.15 -35.41
C ASP A 3 35.91 -4.53 -34.87
N GLU A 4 35.33 -3.54 -35.57
CA GLU A 4 34.06 -2.89 -35.19
C GLU A 4 32.88 -3.88 -35.15
N GLY A 5 32.81 -4.83 -36.09
CA GLY A 5 31.74 -5.83 -36.10
C GLY A 5 31.81 -6.82 -34.93
N ARG A 6 33.01 -7.08 -34.39
CA ARG A 6 33.20 -7.99 -33.24
C ARG A 6 32.84 -7.30 -31.93
N SER A 7 33.19 -6.03 -31.75
CA SER A 7 32.80 -5.24 -30.57
C SER A 7 31.29 -5.06 -30.45
N ASP A 8 30.58 -4.92 -31.57
CA ASP A 8 29.12 -4.79 -31.61
C ASP A 8 28.41 -6.09 -31.20
N LEU A 9 28.94 -7.24 -31.61
CA LEU A 9 28.37 -8.56 -31.26
C LEU A 9 28.55 -8.87 -29.76
N VAL A 10 29.71 -8.55 -29.19
CA VAL A 10 29.97 -8.73 -27.75
C VAL A 10 29.07 -7.79 -26.94
N SER A 11 29.00 -6.50 -27.31
CA SER A 11 28.15 -5.52 -26.62
C SER A 11 26.66 -5.89 -26.68
N THR A 12 26.22 -6.47 -27.80
CA THR A 12 24.84 -6.96 -27.94
C THR A 12 24.60 -8.15 -27.02
N THR A 13 25.53 -9.10 -26.94
CA THR A 13 25.42 -10.29 -26.08
C THR A 13 25.30 -9.92 -24.61
N ASP A 14 26.16 -9.00 -24.12
CA ASP A 14 26.11 -8.52 -22.74
C ASP A 14 24.77 -7.81 -22.42
N CYS A 15 24.25 -7.04 -23.39
CA CYS A 15 22.93 -6.43 -23.26
C CYS A 15 21.81 -7.48 -23.14
N LEU A 16 21.93 -8.64 -23.79
CA LEU A 16 20.92 -9.71 -23.71
C LEU A 16 20.94 -10.42 -22.37
N GLU A 17 22.13 -10.70 -21.85
CA GLU A 17 22.28 -11.28 -20.53
C GLU A 17 21.67 -10.34 -19.48
N ALA A 18 21.98 -9.04 -19.56
CA ALA A 18 21.38 -8.02 -18.71
C ALA A 18 19.84 -7.97 -18.83
N VAL A 19 19.28 -8.07 -20.04
CA VAL A 19 17.83 -8.11 -20.26
C VAL A 19 17.19 -9.35 -19.62
N SER A 20 17.86 -10.51 -19.68
CA SER A 20 17.35 -11.74 -19.08
C SER A 20 17.27 -11.64 -17.55
N VAL A 21 18.30 -11.06 -16.92
CA VAL A 21 18.37 -10.82 -15.47
C VAL A 21 17.30 -9.80 -15.06
N LEU A 22 17.18 -8.69 -15.78
CA LEU A 22 16.15 -7.67 -15.53
C LEU A 22 14.73 -8.23 -15.67
N LYS A 23 14.52 -9.19 -16.57
CA LYS A 23 13.22 -9.86 -16.74
C LYS A 23 12.88 -10.78 -15.56
N ALA A 24 13.87 -11.47 -14.99
CA ALA A 24 13.68 -12.27 -13.80
C ALA A 24 13.33 -11.37 -12.60
N TRP A 25 14.14 -10.33 -12.35
CA TRP A 25 13.94 -9.41 -11.24
C TRP A 25 12.63 -8.64 -11.30
N LYS A 26 12.24 -8.11 -12.48
CA LYS A 26 10.94 -7.42 -12.60
C LYS A 26 9.77 -8.35 -12.29
N ASN A 27 9.85 -9.62 -12.68
CA ASN A 27 8.79 -10.59 -12.46
C ASN A 27 8.69 -10.94 -10.97
N PHE A 28 9.84 -11.09 -10.31
CA PHE A 28 9.91 -11.29 -8.88
C PHE A 28 9.25 -10.13 -8.11
N PHE A 29 9.62 -8.88 -8.39
CA PHE A 29 9.01 -7.72 -7.73
C PHE A 29 7.52 -7.58 -8.05
N PHE A 30 7.11 -7.89 -9.28
CA PHE A 30 5.69 -7.90 -9.64
C PHE A 30 4.89 -8.93 -8.83
N VAL A 31 5.41 -10.15 -8.65
CA VAL A 31 4.76 -11.18 -7.82
C VAL A 31 4.70 -10.74 -6.36
N MET A 32 5.77 -10.15 -5.83
CA MET A 32 5.76 -9.56 -4.48
C MET A 32 4.67 -8.49 -4.32
N ILE A 33 4.54 -7.58 -5.30
CA ILE A 33 3.47 -6.57 -5.32
C ILE A 33 2.10 -7.24 -5.33
N LEU A 34 1.88 -8.25 -6.16
CA LEU A 34 0.60 -8.98 -6.21
C LEU A 34 0.25 -9.63 -4.88
N ILE A 35 1.21 -10.30 -4.23
CA ILE A 35 1.00 -10.91 -2.92
C ILE A 35 0.61 -9.84 -1.90
N CYS A 36 1.32 -8.71 -1.87
CA CYS A 36 1.01 -7.62 -0.96
C CYS A 36 -0.39 -7.04 -1.21
N LEU A 37 -0.77 -6.81 -2.46
CA LEU A 37 -2.10 -6.33 -2.83
C LEU A 37 -3.20 -7.30 -2.40
N VAL A 38 -2.99 -8.61 -2.55
CA VAL A 38 -3.96 -9.63 -2.14
C VAL A 38 -4.08 -9.69 -0.62
N VAL A 39 -2.97 -9.72 0.11
CA VAL A 39 -2.97 -9.77 1.58
C VAL A 39 -3.65 -8.53 2.17
N LEU A 40 -3.38 -7.34 1.63
CA LEU A 40 -4.00 -6.09 2.07
C LEU A 40 -5.51 -6.07 1.77
N GLN A 41 -5.93 -6.60 0.61
CA GLN A 41 -7.35 -6.72 0.29
C GLN A 41 -8.08 -7.73 1.18
N VAL A 42 -7.46 -8.89 1.45
CA VAL A 42 -8.02 -9.89 2.39
C VAL A 42 -8.13 -9.29 3.79
N SER A 43 -7.13 -8.54 4.23
CA SER A 43 -7.15 -7.85 5.52
C SER A 43 -8.31 -6.85 5.60
N PHE A 44 -8.58 -6.11 4.53
CA PHE A 44 -9.74 -5.23 4.44
C PHE A 44 -11.05 -5.99 4.64
N TRP A 45 -11.25 -7.10 3.90
CA TRP A 45 -12.48 -7.89 4.01
C TRP A 45 -12.67 -8.54 5.38
N ILE A 46 -11.59 -8.95 6.05
CA ILE A 46 -11.65 -9.49 7.42
C ILE A 46 -12.19 -8.42 8.38
N VAL A 47 -11.73 -7.17 8.27
CA VAL A 47 -12.21 -6.08 9.13
C VAL A 47 -13.62 -5.63 8.74
N ASP A 48 -13.97 -5.65 7.45
CA ASP A 48 -15.31 -5.29 6.98
C ASP A 48 -16.37 -6.29 7.46
N ALA A 49 -16.06 -7.59 7.44
CA ALA A 49 -16.96 -8.66 7.86
C ALA A 49 -17.27 -8.71 9.37
N ASN A 50 -16.76 -7.77 10.18
CA ASN A 50 -16.92 -7.75 11.65
C ASN A 50 -16.47 -9.06 12.33
N LEU A 51 -15.55 -9.80 11.72
CA LEU A 51 -14.89 -10.97 12.33
C LEU A 51 -13.99 -10.60 13.52
N VAL A 52 -13.89 -9.31 13.85
CA VAL A 52 -13.14 -8.75 14.98
C VAL A 52 -14.11 -7.87 15.77
N GLU A 53 -14.43 -8.28 17.00
CA GLU A 53 -15.14 -7.41 17.92
C GLU A 53 -14.24 -6.22 18.30
N PRO A 54 -14.71 -4.96 18.18
CA PRO A 54 -13.97 -3.80 18.65
C PRO A 54 -14.10 -3.70 20.18
N ASN A 55 -13.66 -4.72 20.90
CA ASN A 55 -13.63 -4.68 22.36
C ASN A 55 -12.30 -4.07 22.81
N SER A 56 -12.42 -2.90 23.44
CA SER A 56 -11.38 -2.04 24.02
C SER A 56 -10.42 -1.37 23.03
N VAL A 57 -10.80 -0.18 22.56
CA VAL A 57 -9.82 0.85 22.18
C VAL A 57 -9.47 1.62 23.45
N PRO A 58 -8.27 1.49 24.04
CA PRO A 58 -7.70 2.61 24.78
C PRO A 58 -7.49 3.73 23.76
N ALA A 59 -8.15 4.86 24.01
CA ALA A 59 -7.77 6.12 23.40
C ALA A 59 -6.26 6.35 23.62
N GLU A 60 -5.60 6.96 22.64
CA GLU A 60 -4.17 7.30 22.60
C GLU A 60 -3.18 6.20 22.19
N GLN A 61 -2.94 6.10 20.88
CA GLN A 61 -1.58 6.01 20.39
C GLN A 61 -1.30 7.24 19.52
N LYS A 62 -0.74 8.25 20.18
CA LYS A 62 -0.01 9.35 19.56
C LYS A 62 1.10 8.71 18.70
N GLN A 63 1.08 8.96 17.39
CA GLN A 63 2.19 8.57 16.51
C GLN A 63 3.41 9.41 16.87
N ASP A 64 4.31 8.85 17.66
CA ASP A 64 5.69 9.28 17.70
C ASP A 64 6.36 8.86 16.38
N GLY A 65 7.03 9.84 15.78
CA GLY A 65 7.61 9.74 14.46
C GLY A 65 8.82 8.81 14.39
N ALA A 66 8.93 8.12 13.27
CA ALA A 66 10.18 7.79 12.62
C ALA A 66 9.99 8.13 11.14
N GLY A 67 10.70 9.05 10.50
CA GLY A 67 11.95 9.72 10.86
C GLY A 67 12.66 10.01 9.56
N PHE A 68 12.30 11.13 8.92
CA PHE A 68 13.14 11.85 7.96
C PHE A 68 12.63 13.30 7.92
N ALA A 69 12.97 14.06 8.96
CA ALA A 69 12.86 15.51 8.93
C ALA A 69 13.96 16.09 9.82
N THR A 70 14.73 16.95 9.18
CA THR A 70 15.91 17.67 9.63
C THR A 70 15.57 18.57 10.82
N THR A 71 16.50 18.61 11.77
CA THR A 71 16.55 19.52 12.92
C THR A 71 16.43 20.98 12.49
N ALA A 72 15.39 21.69 12.94
CA ALA A 72 15.42 23.08 13.39
C ALA A 72 14.00 23.60 13.69
N GLU A 73 13.84 24.20 14.87
CA GLU A 73 12.78 25.15 15.25
C GLU A 73 11.35 24.63 15.48
N ALA A 74 11.05 24.27 16.73
CA ALA A 74 9.76 24.59 17.39
C ALA A 74 9.83 24.23 18.89
N GLY A 75 10.75 24.87 19.61
CA GLY A 75 10.81 24.83 21.07
C GLY A 75 10.44 26.19 21.63
N LEU A 76 9.15 26.48 21.75
CA LEU A 76 8.59 27.51 22.63
C LEU A 76 7.06 27.44 22.53
N ILE A 77 6.38 27.73 23.65
CA ILE A 77 4.93 27.72 23.87
C ILE A 77 4.37 26.37 24.34
N ASN A 78 4.58 26.07 25.63
CA ASN A 78 3.53 25.57 26.53
C ASN A 78 4.05 25.56 27.96
N LEU A 79 4.16 26.76 28.54
CA LEU A 79 4.38 26.96 29.97
C LEU A 79 3.57 28.17 30.45
N ALA A 80 2.23 28.05 30.40
CA ALA A 80 1.32 28.98 31.06
C ALA A 80 -0.12 28.43 31.07
N ALA A 81 -0.39 27.43 31.91
CA ALA A 81 -1.72 27.22 32.51
C ALA A 81 -1.66 26.01 33.46
N THR A 82 -1.13 26.23 34.66
CA THR A 82 -1.37 25.33 35.79
C THR A 82 -1.55 26.18 37.03
N VAL A 83 -2.56 25.82 37.82
CA VAL A 83 -2.91 26.27 39.18
C VAL A 83 -3.92 27.42 39.27
N GLU A 84 -5.18 27.06 39.51
CA GLU A 84 -5.81 27.32 40.82
C GLU A 84 -6.90 26.26 41.14
N LYS A 85 -6.94 25.83 42.40
CA LYS A 85 -7.71 24.74 43.05
C LYS A 85 -8.63 25.43 44.08
N ALA A 86 -9.87 25.06 44.39
CA ALA A 86 -10.28 23.94 45.26
C ALA A 86 -11.76 24.14 45.68
N GLY A 87 -12.46 23.06 46.06
CA GLY A 87 -13.74 23.09 46.77
C GLY A 87 -14.43 21.72 46.82
N ASP A 88 -14.94 21.33 47.99
CA ASP A 88 -14.98 19.96 48.53
C ASP A 88 -16.35 19.22 48.50
N ALA A 89 -16.27 17.90 48.74
CA ALA A 89 -17.19 17.03 49.49
C ALA A 89 -18.49 16.39 48.90
N ASN A 90 -18.52 15.05 49.08
CA ASN A 90 -19.59 14.14 49.51
C ASN A 90 -20.46 13.36 48.48
N ALA A 91 -20.26 12.03 48.49
CA ALA A 91 -21.21 10.98 48.07
C ALA A 91 -21.93 10.41 49.32
N PRO A 92 -23.06 9.68 49.22
CA PRO A 92 -23.06 8.27 48.77
C PRO A 92 -24.30 7.78 47.97
N ALA A 93 -24.14 6.66 47.24
CA ALA A 93 -25.16 5.81 46.57
C ALA A 93 -25.93 4.91 47.59
N PRO A 94 -26.92 4.00 47.29
CA PRO A 94 -27.00 3.07 46.13
C PRO A 94 -28.41 2.52 45.66
N ALA A 95 -28.38 1.67 44.61
CA ALA A 95 -29.11 0.39 44.42
C ALA A 95 -30.39 0.22 43.53
N ALA A 96 -30.42 -0.96 42.86
CA ALA A 96 -31.48 -1.73 42.15
C ALA A 96 -31.62 -1.52 40.61
N ALA A 97 -31.18 -2.46 39.74
CA ALA A 97 -31.84 -3.68 39.20
C ALA A 97 -32.96 -3.34 38.18
N ASP A 98 -33.14 -3.95 36.99
CA ASP A 98 -33.01 -5.35 36.57
C ASP A 98 -33.10 -5.52 35.03
N VAL A 99 -32.55 -6.64 34.53
CA VAL A 99 -32.87 -7.53 33.37
C VAL A 99 -33.45 -6.99 32.04
N ASN A 100 -32.96 -7.58 30.92
CA ASN A 100 -32.85 -6.96 29.59
C ASN A 100 -32.02 -7.74 28.55
N ALA A 101 -31.71 -9.03 28.71
CA ALA A 101 -30.81 -9.76 27.79
C ALA A 101 -31.54 -10.84 26.98
N PRO A 102 -31.76 -10.66 25.67
CA PRO A 102 -32.19 -11.76 24.80
C PRO A 102 -31.00 -12.45 24.12
N ALA A 103 -30.91 -13.76 24.40
CA ALA A 103 -30.52 -14.85 23.50
C ALA A 103 -29.20 -14.74 22.70
N LYS A 104 -28.14 -15.31 23.28
CA LYS A 104 -26.89 -15.73 22.62
C LYS A 104 -27.20 -16.69 21.45
N LYS A 105 -27.12 -16.20 20.21
CA LYS A 105 -27.08 -17.05 19.00
C LYS A 105 -25.70 -17.70 18.93
N ARG A 106 -25.65 -19.03 19.09
CA ARG A 106 -24.46 -19.84 18.77
C ARG A 106 -24.26 -19.83 17.26
N GLY A 107 -23.37 -18.97 16.80
CA GLY A 107 -22.76 -19.05 15.48
C GLY A 107 -21.28 -19.32 15.65
N ILE A 108 -20.86 -20.53 15.32
CA ILE A 108 -19.49 -20.99 15.01
C ILE A 108 -18.36 -20.15 15.67
N GLU A 109 -17.95 -20.55 16.87
CA GLU A 109 -16.76 -20.06 17.56
C GLU A 109 -15.49 -20.51 16.80
N ILE A 110 -15.15 -19.81 15.72
CA ILE A 110 -13.83 -19.90 15.10
C ILE A 110 -12.92 -18.90 15.84
N ASN A 111 -12.41 -19.33 16.98
CA ASN A 111 -11.19 -18.82 17.62
C ASN A 111 -11.11 -17.28 17.83
N GLU A 112 -11.64 -16.80 18.95
CA GLU A 112 -11.72 -15.41 19.44
C GLU A 112 -10.37 -14.70 19.74
N VAL A 113 -9.29 -14.94 18.99
CA VAL A 113 -7.98 -14.29 19.26
C VAL A 113 -7.24 -13.89 17.99
N LEU A 114 -7.94 -13.42 16.95
CA LEU A 114 -7.29 -12.54 15.96
C LEU A 114 -7.26 -11.12 16.54
N HIS A 115 -6.31 -10.89 17.45
CA HIS A 115 -6.03 -9.57 18.03
C HIS A 115 -5.94 -8.54 16.91
N PHE A 116 -6.75 -7.47 16.97
CA PHE A 116 -6.70 -6.32 16.04
C PHE A 116 -5.26 -5.83 15.81
N GLU A 117 -4.44 -5.96 16.84
CA GLU A 117 -3.00 -5.69 16.82
C GLU A 117 -2.22 -6.49 15.76
N HIS A 118 -2.52 -7.79 15.58
CA HIS A 118 -1.88 -8.62 14.55
C HIS A 118 -2.26 -8.14 13.15
N ILE A 119 -3.54 -7.84 12.90
CA ILE A 119 -4.00 -7.33 11.60
C ILE A 119 -3.37 -5.96 11.33
N ALA A 120 -3.34 -5.08 12.33
CA ALA A 120 -2.71 -3.77 12.23
C ALA A 120 -1.21 -3.89 11.92
N TRP A 121 -0.51 -4.81 12.56
CA TRP A 121 0.90 -5.09 12.30
C TRP A 121 1.13 -5.64 10.89
N VAL A 122 0.33 -6.62 10.46
CA VAL A 122 0.39 -7.19 9.10
C VAL A 122 0.18 -6.09 8.06
N ILE A 123 -0.84 -5.25 8.21
CA ILE A 123 -1.09 -4.14 7.28
C ILE A 123 0.13 -3.20 7.20
N ARG A 124 0.73 -2.84 8.33
CA ARG A 124 1.92 -1.96 8.37
C ARG A 124 3.11 -2.59 7.64
N VAL A 125 3.41 -3.86 7.91
CA VAL A 125 4.53 -4.58 7.28
C VAL A 125 4.31 -4.70 5.78
N PHE A 126 3.14 -5.15 5.34
CA PHE A 126 2.85 -5.32 3.92
C PHE A 126 2.78 -3.99 3.15
N ASN A 127 2.31 -2.91 3.78
CA ASN A 127 2.38 -1.57 3.18
C ASN A 127 3.84 -1.14 2.96
N PHE A 128 4.72 -1.36 3.93
CA PHE A 128 6.14 -1.06 3.80
C PHE A 128 6.80 -1.88 2.69
N VAL A 129 6.59 -3.20 2.70
CA VAL A 129 7.12 -4.13 1.70
C VAL A 129 6.58 -3.79 0.31
N LEU A 130 5.32 -3.38 0.18
CA LEU A 130 4.74 -2.98 -1.08
C LEU A 130 5.43 -1.74 -1.65
N ILE A 131 5.59 -0.67 -0.86
CA ILE A 131 6.24 0.57 -1.32
C ILE A 131 7.67 0.26 -1.76
N LEU A 132 8.42 -0.49 -0.96
CA LEU A 132 9.79 -0.89 -1.29
C LEU A 132 9.85 -1.73 -2.58
N SER A 133 8.95 -2.71 -2.72
CA SER A 133 8.87 -3.57 -3.91
C SER A 133 8.50 -2.76 -5.16
N LEU A 134 7.63 -1.76 -5.02
CA LEU A 134 7.19 -0.92 -6.12
C LEU A 134 8.28 0.05 -6.58
N LEU A 135 9.07 0.59 -5.65
CA LEU A 135 10.29 1.35 -5.97
C LEU A 135 11.29 0.47 -6.73
N MET A 136 11.57 -0.73 -6.23
CA MET A 136 12.47 -1.68 -6.90
C MET A 136 11.95 -2.10 -8.27
N TYR A 137 10.65 -2.29 -8.42
CA TYR A 137 10.01 -2.58 -9.71
C TYR A 137 10.17 -1.42 -10.70
N CYS A 138 9.94 -0.18 -10.26
CA CYS A 138 10.12 1.00 -11.08
C CYS A 138 11.58 1.17 -11.54
N LEU A 139 12.54 0.98 -10.63
CA LEU A 139 13.97 1.00 -10.96
C LEU A 139 14.34 -0.12 -11.95
N SER A 140 13.81 -1.33 -11.76
CA SER A 140 14.05 -2.45 -12.68
C SER A 140 13.57 -2.13 -14.10
N ILE A 141 12.39 -1.51 -14.26
CA ILE A 141 11.90 -1.07 -15.57
C ILE A 141 12.74 0.09 -16.12
N LEU A 142 13.19 1.02 -15.28
CA LEU A 142 14.06 2.12 -15.70
C LEU A 142 15.39 1.59 -16.25
N PHE A 143 16.01 0.63 -15.58
CA PHE A 143 17.21 -0.04 -16.10
C PHE A 143 16.93 -0.75 -17.43
N ALA A 144 15.80 -1.44 -17.55
CA ALA A 144 15.41 -2.07 -18.80
C ALA A 144 15.17 -1.05 -19.94
N VAL A 145 14.64 0.14 -19.65
CA VAL A 145 14.56 1.26 -20.60
C VAL A 145 15.97 1.70 -21.02
N LYS A 146 16.88 1.91 -20.05
CA LYS A 146 18.27 2.33 -20.33
C LYS A 146 19.00 1.32 -21.20
N VAL A 147 18.95 0.04 -20.85
CA VAL A 147 19.54 -1.05 -21.64
C VAL A 147 18.92 -1.10 -23.04
N SER A 148 17.61 -0.90 -23.16
CA SER A 148 16.94 -0.86 -24.47
C SER A 148 17.39 0.30 -25.36
N LEU A 149 17.63 1.47 -24.77
CA LEU A 149 18.11 2.65 -25.49
C LEU A 149 19.57 2.48 -25.95
N VAL A 150 20.43 1.97 -25.06
CA VAL A 150 21.86 1.76 -25.34
C VAL A 150 22.04 0.63 -26.37
N GLY A 151 21.39 -0.51 -26.16
CA GLY A 151 21.45 -1.65 -27.07
C GLY A 151 20.62 -1.51 -28.34
N ARG A 152 19.99 -0.34 -28.58
CA ARG A 152 19.08 -0.06 -29.72
C ARG A 152 18.03 -1.16 -29.92
N LEU A 153 17.56 -1.72 -28.81
CA LEU A 153 16.64 -2.84 -28.79
C LEU A 153 15.25 -2.34 -29.23
N GLY A 154 14.61 -3.07 -30.14
CA GLY A 154 13.26 -2.71 -30.60
C GLY A 154 12.22 -2.73 -29.48
N GLY A 155 11.07 -2.09 -29.73
CA GLY A 155 9.95 -2.11 -28.77
C GLY A 155 10.00 -1.04 -27.68
N ILE A 156 10.84 0.00 -27.85
CA ILE A 156 11.01 1.13 -26.91
C ILE A 156 9.66 1.74 -26.50
N ASN A 157 8.70 1.89 -27.43
CA ASN A 157 7.37 2.43 -27.12
C ASN A 157 6.63 1.60 -26.06
N HIS A 158 6.73 0.27 -26.10
CA HIS A 158 6.05 -0.59 -25.14
C HIS A 158 6.65 -0.49 -23.74
N ILE A 159 7.98 -0.46 -23.65
CA ILE A 159 8.69 -0.36 -22.36
C ILE A 159 8.58 1.04 -21.76
N MET A 160 8.64 2.11 -22.56
CA MET A 160 8.40 3.48 -22.09
C MET A 160 6.99 3.64 -21.50
N ARG A 161 5.96 3.10 -22.19
CA ARG A 161 4.60 3.11 -21.64
C ARG A 161 4.48 2.28 -20.36
N ALA A 162 5.16 1.14 -20.26
CA ALA A 162 5.19 0.34 -19.04
C ALA A 162 5.85 1.10 -17.87
N PHE A 163 6.94 1.82 -18.15
CA PHE A 163 7.64 2.67 -17.19
C PHE A 163 6.73 3.77 -16.63
N PHE A 164 6.05 4.52 -17.50
CA PHE A 164 5.10 5.54 -17.04
C PHE A 164 3.95 4.95 -16.23
N LEU A 165 3.43 3.77 -16.60
CA LEU A 165 2.43 3.09 -15.79
C LEU A 165 3.00 2.69 -14.42
N SER A 166 4.23 2.19 -14.33
CA SER A 166 4.84 1.87 -13.03
C SER A 166 5.03 3.11 -12.15
N LEU A 167 5.34 4.27 -12.74
CA LEU A 167 5.39 5.54 -12.01
C LEU A 167 4.01 5.96 -11.50
N VAL A 168 2.97 5.85 -12.33
CA VAL A 168 1.59 6.14 -11.90
C VAL A 168 1.17 5.23 -10.76
N ILE A 169 1.50 3.93 -10.83
CA ILE A 169 1.21 3.00 -9.73
C ILE A 169 1.98 3.40 -8.46
N LEU A 170 3.27 3.76 -8.58
CA LEU A 170 4.08 4.25 -7.46
C LEU A 170 3.46 5.49 -6.82
N VAL A 171 3.07 6.47 -7.63
CA VAL A 171 2.38 7.68 -7.18
C VAL A 171 1.07 7.31 -6.50
N LEU A 172 0.20 6.47 -7.07
CA LEU A 172 -1.07 6.11 -6.44
C LEU A 172 -0.92 5.30 -5.14
N ALA A 173 0.13 4.50 -5.03
CA ALA A 173 0.44 3.72 -3.84
C ALA A 173 1.05 4.54 -2.71
N MET A 174 1.64 5.71 -2.99
CA MET A 174 2.22 6.55 -1.94
C MET A 174 1.16 6.98 -0.91
N PRO A 175 1.48 6.97 0.40
CA PRO A 175 0.57 7.39 1.46
C PRO A 175 0.47 8.92 1.52
N TRP A 176 -0.12 9.54 0.49
CA TRP A 176 -0.25 11.00 0.36
C TRP A 176 -0.91 11.65 1.57
N GLN A 177 -1.72 10.89 2.31
CA GLN A 177 -2.41 11.38 3.48
C GLN A 177 -1.49 11.82 4.62
N ASN A 178 -0.32 11.18 4.74
CA ASN A 178 0.67 11.55 5.74
C ASN A 178 1.48 12.78 5.31
N VAL A 179 1.53 13.08 4.01
CA VAL A 179 2.38 14.12 3.44
C VAL A 179 1.60 15.41 3.15
N PHE A 180 0.40 15.30 2.60
CA PHE A 180 -0.45 16.43 2.17
C PHE A 180 -1.78 16.52 2.94
N GLY A 181 -1.96 15.73 4.00
CA GLY A 181 -3.21 15.70 4.76
C GLY A 181 -4.37 15.11 3.98
N SER A 182 -5.59 15.65 4.12
CA SER A 182 -6.81 15.04 3.58
C SER A 182 -7.03 15.22 2.07
N VAL A 183 -6.23 16.05 1.39
CA VAL A 183 -6.53 16.51 0.02
C VAL A 183 -6.34 15.41 -1.02
N VAL A 184 -5.36 14.53 -0.85
CA VAL A 184 -5.10 13.43 -1.78
C VAL A 184 -5.05 12.11 -1.01
N THR A 185 -5.97 11.22 -1.37
CA THR A 185 -6.04 9.88 -0.80
C THR A 185 -5.20 8.93 -1.65
N GLY A 186 -4.07 8.48 -1.11
CA GLY A 186 -3.35 7.32 -1.63
C GLY A 186 -4.08 6.02 -1.32
N TRP A 187 -3.69 4.94 -1.99
CA TRP A 187 -4.26 3.62 -1.75
C TRP A 187 -3.81 3.01 -0.41
N VAL A 188 -2.55 3.23 0.00
CA VAL A 188 -2.04 2.74 1.29
C VAL A 188 -2.90 3.29 2.42
N PHE A 189 -3.47 2.38 3.22
CA PHE A 189 -4.33 2.73 4.33
C PHE A 189 -3.76 2.29 5.67
N THR A 190 -4.04 3.10 6.69
CA THR A 190 -3.68 2.83 8.09
C THR A 190 -4.84 2.11 8.76
N PRO A 191 -4.59 1.12 9.64
CA PRO A 191 -5.66 0.38 10.34
C PRO A 191 -6.60 1.31 11.13
N SER A 192 -6.08 2.38 11.71
CA SER A 192 -6.86 3.39 12.43
C SER A 192 -7.87 4.12 11.53
N GLN A 193 -7.51 4.40 10.28
CA GLN A 193 -8.42 5.06 9.34
C GLN A 193 -9.57 4.15 8.92
N LEU A 194 -9.29 2.85 8.76
CA LEU A 194 -10.30 1.88 8.35
C LEU A 194 -11.39 1.76 9.41
N VAL A 195 -11.02 1.66 10.69
CA VAL A 195 -11.98 1.63 11.82
C VAL A 195 -12.71 2.96 11.97
N ALA A 196 -11.99 4.08 11.89
CA ALA A 196 -12.60 5.41 12.04
C ALA A 196 -13.61 5.74 10.93
N LEU A 197 -13.32 5.37 9.67
CA LEU A 197 -14.27 5.56 8.57
C LEU A 197 -15.46 4.60 8.68
N LYS A 198 -15.24 3.34 9.07
CA LYS A 198 -16.32 2.37 9.27
C LYS A 198 -17.31 2.83 10.34
N ALA A 199 -16.81 3.28 11.50
CA ALA A 199 -17.65 3.82 12.57
C ALA A 199 -18.48 5.03 12.10
N LYS A 200 -17.91 5.91 11.26
CA LYS A 200 -18.64 7.05 10.66
C LYS A 200 -19.71 6.63 9.66
N VAL A 201 -19.47 5.57 8.88
CA VAL A 201 -20.42 5.01 7.92
C VAL A 201 -21.60 4.37 8.65
N ASP A 202 -21.33 3.60 9.70
CA ASP A 202 -22.36 2.93 10.51
C ASP A 202 -23.26 3.94 11.23
N GLN A 203 -22.74 5.09 11.65
CA GLN A 203 -23.53 6.14 12.31
C GLN A 203 -24.44 6.94 11.36
N ASN A 204 -23.97 7.23 10.15
CA ASN A 204 -24.64 8.19 9.26
C ASN A 204 -25.47 7.54 8.13
N HIS A 205 -25.41 6.21 7.96
CA HIS A 205 -26.11 5.39 6.95
C HIS A 205 -26.27 6.03 5.55
N THR A 206 -25.36 6.91 5.17
CA THR A 206 -25.48 7.69 3.95
C THR A 206 -24.86 6.89 2.81
N VAL A 207 -25.65 6.60 1.77
CA VAL A 207 -25.21 5.82 0.60
C VAL A 207 -23.94 6.38 -0.04
N ILE A 208 -23.79 7.72 -0.05
CA ILE A 208 -22.60 8.39 -0.59
C ILE A 208 -21.34 8.05 0.22
N MET A 209 -21.44 8.01 1.56
CA MET A 209 -20.30 7.66 2.41
C MET A 209 -19.91 6.19 2.25
N LEU A 210 -20.91 5.30 2.15
CA LEU A 210 -20.70 3.89 1.87
C LEU A 210 -20.02 3.68 0.50
N ALA A 211 -20.50 4.39 -0.53
CA ALA A 211 -19.91 4.35 -1.86
C ALA A 211 -18.45 4.85 -1.85
N LEU A 212 -18.16 5.98 -1.18
CA LEU A 212 -16.80 6.50 -1.05
C LEU A 212 -15.88 5.55 -0.27
N TYR A 213 -16.40 4.87 0.76
CA TYR A 213 -15.66 3.85 1.51
C TYR A 213 -15.22 2.70 0.60
N TYR A 214 -16.14 2.02 -0.09
CA TYR A 214 -15.78 0.90 -0.97
C TYR A 214 -14.99 1.35 -2.21
N LEU A 215 -15.30 2.52 -2.79
CA LEU A 215 -14.56 3.07 -3.92
C LEU A 215 -13.09 3.32 -3.55
N ARG A 216 -12.83 3.79 -2.33
CA ARG A 216 -11.49 4.02 -1.85
C ARG A 216 -10.74 2.72 -1.60
N PHE A 217 -11.30 1.79 -0.82
CA PHE A 217 -10.54 0.62 -0.38
C PHE A 217 -10.51 -0.50 -1.43
N ALA A 218 -11.64 -0.79 -2.09
CA ALA A 218 -11.72 -1.81 -3.13
C ALA A 218 -11.52 -1.23 -4.54
N GLY A 219 -12.03 -0.02 -4.80
CA GLY A 219 -11.92 0.61 -6.13
C GLY A 219 -10.49 1.02 -6.49
N LEU A 220 -9.79 1.75 -5.61
CA LEU A 220 -8.38 2.11 -5.86
C LEU A 220 -7.48 0.88 -5.93
N TRP A 221 -7.76 -0.15 -5.13
CA TRP A 221 -7.09 -1.44 -5.23
C TRP A 221 -7.23 -2.04 -6.62
N ALA A 222 -8.46 -2.11 -7.15
CA ALA A 222 -8.74 -2.66 -8.46
C ALA A 222 -8.06 -1.84 -9.57
N ILE A 223 -8.02 -0.52 -9.44
CA ILE A 223 -7.31 0.38 -10.36
C ILE A 223 -5.81 0.07 -10.36
N ILE A 224 -5.18 -0.01 -9.18
CA ILE A 224 -3.75 -0.32 -9.05
C ILE A 224 -3.44 -1.70 -9.62
N LEU A 225 -4.26 -2.71 -9.31
CA LEU A 225 -4.11 -4.07 -9.83
C LEU A 225 -4.23 -4.07 -11.36
N GLY A 226 -5.24 -3.41 -11.92
CA GLY A 226 -5.44 -3.28 -13.35
C GLY A 226 -4.26 -2.60 -14.04
N LEU A 227 -3.76 -1.50 -13.48
CA LEU A 227 -2.58 -0.81 -13.99
C LEU A 227 -1.32 -1.68 -13.90
N ALA A 228 -1.13 -2.42 -12.82
CA ALA A 228 0.00 -3.33 -12.64
C ALA A 228 0.00 -4.46 -13.68
N ILE A 229 -1.17 -5.06 -13.93
CA ILE A 229 -1.35 -6.06 -14.99
C ILE A 229 -1.04 -5.45 -16.36
N LEU A 230 -1.58 -4.26 -16.67
CA LEU A 230 -1.33 -3.58 -17.94
C LEU A 230 0.16 -3.22 -18.12
N ALA A 231 0.84 -2.78 -17.07
CA ALA A 231 2.28 -2.54 -17.09
C ALA A 231 3.03 -3.82 -17.43
N GLN A 232 2.70 -4.93 -16.76
CA GLN A 232 3.36 -6.22 -16.96
C GLN A 232 3.09 -6.81 -18.36
N LEU A 233 1.87 -6.71 -18.87
CA LEU A 233 1.52 -7.13 -20.24
C LEU A 233 2.33 -6.35 -21.28
N ARG A 234 2.53 -5.05 -21.07
CA ARG A 234 3.33 -4.21 -21.97
C ARG A 234 4.81 -4.55 -21.90
N THR A 235 5.36 -4.79 -20.71
CA THR A 235 6.75 -5.24 -20.57
C THR A 235 6.97 -6.63 -21.20
N ASN A 236 5.97 -7.51 -21.15
CA ASN A 236 6.01 -8.79 -21.83
C ASN A 236 5.99 -8.63 -23.37
N ARG A 237 5.21 -7.68 -23.90
CA ARG A 237 5.24 -7.33 -25.33
C ARG A 237 6.61 -6.78 -25.75
N TRP A 238 7.23 -5.94 -24.93
CA TRP A 238 8.61 -5.49 -25.15
C TRP A 238 9.58 -6.68 -25.23
N SER A 239 9.58 -7.58 -24.25
CA SER A 239 10.48 -8.75 -24.26
C SER A 239 10.29 -9.61 -25.52
N LYS A 240 9.04 -9.82 -25.97
CA LYS A 240 8.76 -10.52 -27.23
C LYS A 240 9.31 -9.77 -28.45
N ALA A 241 9.17 -8.45 -28.49
CA ALA A 241 9.70 -7.63 -29.58
C ALA A 241 11.23 -7.63 -29.62
N THR A 242 11.89 -7.62 -28.46
CA THR A 242 13.34 -7.75 -28.35
C THR A 242 13.81 -9.10 -28.86
N MET A 243 13.21 -10.21 -28.40
CA MET A 243 13.59 -11.56 -28.85
C MET A 243 13.40 -11.79 -30.35
N ARG A 244 12.28 -11.29 -30.93
CA ARG A 244 12.03 -11.38 -32.38
C ARG A 244 13.09 -10.68 -33.22
N ARG A 245 13.64 -9.56 -32.74
CA ARG A 245 14.72 -8.85 -33.46
C ARG A 245 16.05 -9.58 -33.41
N LEU A 246 16.22 -10.51 -32.46
CA LEU A 246 17.46 -11.23 -32.23
C LEU A 246 17.46 -12.62 -32.88
N GLY A 247 16.38 -13.00 -33.57
CA GLY A 247 16.28 -14.29 -34.28
C GLY A 247 16.20 -15.52 -33.36
N VAL A 248 16.01 -15.33 -32.05
CA VAL A 248 15.88 -16.41 -31.06
C VAL A 248 14.44 -16.98 -31.02
N LEU A 249 13.51 -16.38 -31.79
CA LEU A 249 12.09 -16.71 -31.85
C LEU A 249 11.53 -16.55 -33.27
#